data_AF-A0A973TDC3-F1
#
_entry.id   AF-A0A973TDC3-F1
#
_cell.length_a   1.000
_cell.length_b   1.000
_cell.length_c   1.000
_cell.angle_alpha   90.00
_cell.angle_beta   90.00
_cell.angle_gamma   90.00
#
_symmetry.space_group_name_H-M   'P 1'
#
loop_
_entity.id
_entity.type
_entity.pdbx_description
1 polymer ?
#
loop_
_entity_poly.entity_id
_entity_poly.type
_entity_poly.pdbx_seq_one_letter_code
_entity_poly.pdbx_strand_id
1 'polypeptide(L)'
;MATIRTVRDHRDDGISTHTTSTTTYSFWWELGLGIAVSIGFILFACHRQAASAATTDVAPLTADPRNCAAAAVYTKATADDWLQRAAIAQASLNAFNASSTALGTCRKRAGAVLSGSRDTIRWRNALDAVDAVASGDFVLPPACLRATVVVPLPATQWPGAQCVVRDLVFAEGTPL
;
A
#
# COMPACT_ATOMS: atom_id res chain seq x y z
N MET A 1 31.55 34.72 27.30
CA MET A 1 32.78 35.25 27.91
C MET A 1 32.43 36.56 28.59
N ALA A 2 32.26 36.55 29.91
CA ALA A 2 32.07 37.77 30.70
C ALA A 2 32.51 37.47 32.14
N THR A 3 33.70 37.97 32.49
CA THR A 3 34.28 37.90 33.83
C THR A 3 33.77 39.10 34.61
N ILE A 4 32.99 38.89 35.66
CA ILE A 4 32.62 39.95 36.60
C ILE A 4 33.52 39.78 37.83
N ARG A 5 34.53 40.62 37.95
CA ARG A 5 35.29 40.82 39.18
C ARG A 5 34.55 41.85 40.03
N THR A 6 34.08 41.45 41.20
CA THR A 6 33.81 42.38 42.30
C THR A 6 34.79 42.04 43.42
N VAL A 7 35.86 42.85 43.50
CA VAL A 7 36.78 42.86 44.65
C VAL A 7 36.11 43.70 45.73
N ARG A 8 35.75 43.07 46.85
CA ARG A 8 35.47 43.77 48.11
C ARG A 8 36.63 43.48 49.04
N ASP A 9 37.49 44.48 49.17
CA ASP A 9 38.62 44.51 50.08
C ASP A 9 38.07 44.66 51.51
N HIS A 10 38.30 43.66 52.35
CA HIS A 10 38.25 43.82 53.80
C HIS A 10 39.49 43.16 54.38
N ARG A 11 40.35 44.01 54.93
CA ARG A 11 41.66 43.73 55.49
C ARG A 11 41.47 43.30 56.94
N ASP A 12 41.71 42.02 57.23
CA ASP A 12 42.01 41.53 58.58
C ASP A 12 43.03 40.38 58.47
N ASP A 13 44.02 40.46 59.34
CA ASP A 13 45.23 39.66 59.33
C ASP A 13 44.97 38.23 59.82
N GLY A 14 45.15 37.24 58.94
CA GLY A 14 45.07 35.82 59.31
C GLY A 14 44.82 34.94 58.11
N ILE A 15 45.59 33.86 57.98
CA ILE A 15 45.46 32.85 56.93
C ILE A 15 44.02 32.34 56.89
N SER A 16 43.24 32.87 55.95
CA SER A 16 41.89 32.39 55.67
C SER A 16 42.01 31.23 54.70
N THR A 17 41.88 30.00 55.22
CA THR A 17 41.66 28.83 54.39
C THR A 17 40.40 29.05 53.56
N HIS A 18 40.56 29.26 52.25
CA HIS A 18 39.44 29.23 51.32
C HIS A 18 38.90 27.80 51.27
N THR A 19 37.92 27.50 52.14
CA THR A 19 37.03 26.37 51.96
C THR A 19 36.19 26.67 50.73
N THR A 20 36.68 26.27 49.57
CA THR A 20 35.89 26.24 48.36
C THR A 20 34.84 25.16 48.58
N SER A 21 33.63 25.56 48.98
CA SER A 21 32.49 24.67 48.94
C SER A 21 32.21 24.40 47.47
N THR A 22 32.82 23.35 46.94
CA THR A 22 32.47 22.79 45.65
C THR A 22 31.05 22.25 45.82
N THR A 23 30.05 23.05 45.47
CA THR A 23 28.69 22.55 45.33
C THR A 23 28.73 21.56 44.17
N THR A 24 28.86 20.28 44.49
CA THR A 24 28.74 19.16 43.56
C THR A 24 27.29 19.14 43.09
N TYR A 25 26.98 19.92 42.05
CA TYR A 25 25.73 19.76 41.33
C TYR A 25 25.77 18.38 40.68
N SER A 26 24.84 17.52 41.11
CA SER A 26 24.65 16.18 40.57
C SER A 26 24.37 16.28 39.07
N PHE A 27 25.38 16.01 38.24
CA PHE A 27 25.32 16.01 36.77
C PHE A 27 24.34 14.96 36.20
N TRP A 28 23.82 14.06 37.04
CA TRP A 28 23.02 12.91 36.63
C TRP A 28 21.60 13.26 36.18
N TRP A 29 20.99 14.34 36.66
CA TRP A 29 19.62 14.68 36.28
C TRP A 29 19.52 15.41 34.93
N GLU A 30 20.55 16.16 34.51
CA GLU A 30 20.58 16.81 33.19
C GLU A 30 20.73 15.79 32.04
N LEU A 31 21.52 14.73 32.24
CA LEU A 31 21.60 13.62 31.28
C LEU A 31 20.27 12.84 31.16
N GLY A 32 19.55 12.67 32.28
CA GLY A 32 18.27 11.96 32.29
C GLY A 32 17.18 12.67 31.49
N LEU A 33 17.10 14.01 31.60
CA LEU A 33 16.13 14.82 30.86
C LEU A 33 16.44 14.88 29.36
N GLY A 34 17.71 15.00 28.97
CA GLY A 34 18.10 15.04 27.55
C GLY A 34 17.75 13.74 26.80
N ILE A 35 17.94 12.59 27.43
CA ILE A 35 17.63 11.27 26.83
C ILE A 35 16.11 11.07 26.71
N ALA A 36 15.33 11.46 27.72
CA ALA A 36 13.88 11.32 27.71
C ALA A 36 13.20 12.16 26.61
N VAL A 37 13.65 13.40 26.41
CA VAL A 37 13.12 14.27 25.35
C VAL A 37 13.51 13.76 23.96
N SER A 38 14.73 13.24 23.81
CA SER A 38 15.22 12.69 22.53
C SER A 38 14.44 11.42 22.13
N ILE A 39 14.23 10.48 23.07
CA ILE A 39 13.46 9.26 22.83
C ILE A 39 11.98 9.61 22.54
N GLY A 40 11.40 10.55 23.27
CA GLY A 40 10.04 11.03 23.02
C GLY A 40 9.88 11.63 21.61
N PHE A 41 10.85 12.44 21.17
CA PHE A 41 10.84 13.03 19.83
C PHE A 41 11.06 11.99 18.73
N ILE A 42 11.96 11.02 18.93
CA ILE A 42 12.20 9.92 17.98
C ILE A 42 10.95 9.04 17.86
N LEU A 43 10.34 8.64 18.98
CA LEU A 43 9.11 7.85 18.96
C LEU A 43 7.96 8.61 18.30
N PHE A 44 7.79 9.90 18.61
CA PHE A 44 6.74 10.73 18.01
C PHE A 44 6.97 10.97 16.51
N ALA A 45 8.22 11.16 16.08
CA ALA A 45 8.58 11.23 14.66
C ALA A 45 8.35 9.89 13.95
N CYS A 46 8.70 8.76 14.56
CA CYS A 46 8.44 7.43 14.03
C CYS A 46 6.93 7.15 13.93
N HIS A 47 6.15 7.59 14.92
CA HIS A 47 4.69 7.45 14.93
C HIS A 47 4.01 8.32 13.86
N ARG A 48 4.54 9.54 13.62
CA ARG A 48 4.08 10.41 12.53
C ARG A 48 4.46 9.87 11.15
N GLN A 49 5.64 9.27 11.00
CA GLN A 49 6.07 8.62 9.77
C GLN A 49 5.23 7.37 9.45
N ALA A 50 4.90 6.56 10.46
CA ALA A 50 4.00 5.41 10.29
C ALA A 50 2.58 5.83 9.87
N ALA A 51 2.07 6.95 10.41
CA ALA A 51 0.76 7.48 10.04
C ALA A 51 0.70 8.12 8.64
N SER A 52 1.82 8.62 8.12
CA SER A 52 1.91 9.23 6.77
C SER A 52 2.35 8.25 5.67
N ALA A 53 2.97 7.12 6.04
CA ALA A 53 3.24 6.01 5.13
C ALA A 53 1.98 5.16 4.84
N ALA A 54 1.01 5.12 5.75
CA ALA A 54 -0.17 4.26 5.62
C ALA A 54 -1.18 4.70 4.53
N THR A 55 -1.07 5.93 3.99
CA THR A 55 -2.04 6.45 3.02
C THR A 55 -1.46 6.76 1.64
N THR A 56 -0.16 6.61 1.40
CA THR A 56 0.47 7.15 0.17
C THR A 56 0.92 6.11 -0.87
N ASP A 57 1.00 4.81 -0.55
CA ASP A 57 1.66 3.84 -1.47
C ASP A 57 0.76 2.74 -2.09
N VAL A 58 -0.56 2.81 -1.89
CA VAL A 58 -1.52 1.86 -2.51
C VAL A 58 -2.19 2.46 -3.76
N ALA A 59 -2.24 3.79 -3.85
CA ALA A 59 -2.80 4.50 -5.00
C ALA A 59 -2.15 4.13 -6.35
N PRO A 60 -0.80 4.06 -6.50
CA PRO A 60 -0.21 3.64 -7.76
C PRO A 60 -0.49 2.17 -8.07
N LEU A 61 -0.43 1.29 -7.07
CA LEU A 61 -0.70 -0.14 -7.24
C LEU A 61 -2.15 -0.46 -7.64
N THR A 62 -3.10 0.36 -7.20
CA THR A 62 -4.53 0.19 -7.52
C THR A 62 -4.93 0.83 -8.85
N ALA A 63 -4.10 1.72 -9.39
CA ALA A 63 -4.27 2.30 -10.72
C ALA A 63 -3.52 1.52 -11.81
N ASP A 64 -2.71 0.52 -11.44
CA ASP A 64 -1.94 -0.31 -12.35
C ASP A 64 -2.84 -1.35 -13.08
N PRO A 65 -2.82 -1.43 -14.42
CA PRO A 65 -3.69 -2.31 -15.21
C PRO A 65 -3.47 -3.80 -14.91
N ARG A 66 -2.24 -4.21 -14.60
CA ARG A 66 -1.90 -5.59 -14.25
C ARG A 66 -2.52 -5.97 -12.91
N ASN A 67 -2.34 -5.12 -11.90
CA ASN A 67 -2.96 -5.36 -10.58
C ASN A 67 -4.50 -5.29 -10.64
N CYS A 68 -5.05 -4.43 -11.49
CA CYS A 68 -6.48 -4.36 -11.78
C CYS A 68 -7.02 -5.68 -12.32
N ALA A 69 -6.41 -6.18 -13.39
CA ALA A 69 -6.81 -7.41 -14.02
C ALA A 69 -6.63 -8.60 -13.07
N ALA A 70 -5.52 -8.64 -12.33
CA ALA A 70 -5.25 -9.70 -11.36
C ALA A 70 -6.25 -9.69 -10.20
N ALA A 71 -6.68 -8.52 -9.72
CA ALA A 71 -7.75 -8.43 -8.72
C ALA A 71 -9.09 -8.94 -9.25
N ALA A 72 -9.40 -8.74 -10.54
CA ALA A 72 -10.56 -9.35 -11.16
C ALA A 72 -10.45 -10.87 -11.27
N VAL A 73 -9.31 -11.40 -11.70
CA VAL A 73 -9.04 -12.85 -11.75
C VAL A 73 -9.14 -13.47 -10.37
N TYR A 74 -8.47 -12.88 -9.37
CA TYR A 74 -8.47 -13.36 -7.99
C TYR A 74 -9.88 -13.45 -7.39
N THR A 75 -10.75 -12.49 -7.71
CA THR A 75 -12.11 -12.44 -7.16
C THR A 75 -13.12 -13.29 -7.93
N LYS A 76 -12.98 -13.42 -9.24
CA LYS A 76 -13.97 -14.07 -10.11
C LYS A 76 -13.63 -15.50 -10.51
N ALA A 77 -12.35 -15.88 -10.53
CA ALA A 77 -11.97 -17.25 -10.83
C ALA A 77 -12.38 -18.15 -9.66
N THR A 78 -13.41 -18.96 -9.89
CA THR A 78 -13.97 -19.91 -8.92
C THR A 78 -13.37 -21.30 -9.07
N ALA A 79 -12.82 -21.62 -10.24
CA ALA A 79 -12.16 -22.88 -10.53
C ALA A 79 -10.63 -22.71 -10.68
N ASP A 80 -9.89 -23.80 -10.48
CA ASP A 80 -8.49 -23.90 -10.88
C ASP A 80 -8.38 -24.19 -12.38
N ASP A 81 -8.95 -23.28 -13.19
CA ASP A 81 -9.02 -23.40 -14.64
C ASP A 81 -8.26 -22.23 -15.28
N TRP A 82 -7.23 -22.56 -16.05
CA TRP A 82 -6.34 -21.56 -16.64
C TRP A 82 -7.03 -20.74 -17.73
N LEU A 83 -7.90 -21.37 -18.53
CA LEU A 83 -8.69 -20.68 -19.55
C LEU A 83 -9.62 -19.63 -18.92
N GLN A 84 -10.27 -19.96 -17.80
CA GLN A 84 -11.11 -19.05 -17.03
C GLN A 84 -10.31 -17.84 -16.54
N ARG A 85 -9.13 -18.08 -15.93
CA ARG A 85 -8.25 -17.00 -15.44
C ARG A 85 -7.81 -16.07 -16.58
N ALA A 86 -7.36 -16.65 -17.69
CA ALA A 86 -6.93 -15.89 -18.85
C ALA A 86 -8.08 -15.08 -19.48
N ALA A 87 -9.27 -15.66 -19.61
CA ALA A 87 -10.43 -14.96 -20.14
C ALA A 87 -10.85 -13.78 -19.25
N ILE A 88 -10.81 -13.94 -17.92
CA ILE A 88 -11.07 -12.84 -16.97
C ILE A 88 -10.00 -11.75 -17.09
N ALA A 89 -8.73 -12.14 -17.21
CA ALA A 89 -7.61 -11.21 -17.38
C ALA A 89 -7.79 -10.36 -18.65
N GLN A 90 -8.01 -11.00 -19.80
CA GLN A 90 -8.24 -10.33 -21.08
C GLN A 90 -9.43 -9.36 -20.99
N ALA A 91 -10.56 -9.81 -20.46
CA ALA A 91 -11.75 -8.97 -20.35
C ALA A 91 -11.52 -7.76 -19.45
N SER A 92 -10.75 -7.94 -18.38
CA SER A 92 -10.43 -6.86 -17.44
C SER A 92 -9.43 -5.86 -18.02
N LEU A 93 -8.44 -6.31 -18.79
CA LEU A 93 -7.50 -5.44 -19.52
C LEU A 93 -8.24 -4.64 -20.60
N ASN A 94 -9.13 -5.27 -21.36
CA ASN A 94 -9.97 -4.59 -22.34
C ASN A 94 -10.86 -3.53 -21.67
N ALA A 95 -11.52 -3.87 -20.56
CA ALA A 95 -12.36 -2.95 -19.81
C ALA A 95 -11.58 -1.74 -19.29
N PHE A 96 -10.36 -1.97 -18.77
CA PHE A 96 -9.46 -0.93 -18.30
C PHE A 96 -9.11 0.05 -19.44
N ASN A 97 -8.82 -0.47 -20.63
CA ASN A 97 -8.49 0.35 -21.80
C ASN A 97 -9.71 1.08 -22.40
N ALA A 98 -10.92 0.51 -22.25
CA ALA A 98 -12.12 1.05 -22.88
C ALA A 98 -12.79 2.21 -22.11
N SER A 99 -12.60 2.32 -20.78
CA SER A 99 -13.34 3.31 -19.98
C SER A 99 -12.62 3.77 -18.71
N SER A 100 -12.65 5.08 -18.46
CA SER A 100 -12.21 5.68 -17.20
C SER A 100 -13.06 5.24 -16.00
N THR A 101 -14.33 4.86 -16.22
CA THR A 101 -15.21 4.29 -15.17
C THR A 101 -14.69 2.93 -14.69
N ALA A 102 -14.11 2.13 -15.59
CA ALA A 102 -13.50 0.86 -15.23
C ALA A 102 -12.32 1.03 -14.28
N LEU A 103 -11.59 2.14 -14.36
CA LEU A 103 -10.49 2.49 -13.43
C LEU A 103 -11.00 2.65 -12.00
N GLY A 104 -12.15 3.33 -11.81
CA GLY A 104 -12.73 3.53 -10.48
C GLY A 104 -13.15 2.20 -9.83
N THR A 105 -13.82 1.34 -10.60
CA THR A 105 -14.21 0.00 -10.15
C THR A 105 -13.01 -0.91 -9.91
N CYS A 106 -11.99 -0.82 -10.78
CA CYS A 106 -10.73 -1.50 -10.54
C CYS A 106 -10.12 -1.06 -9.21
N ARG A 107 -9.87 0.23 -9.01
CA ARG A 107 -9.13 0.74 -7.85
C ARG A 107 -9.75 0.25 -6.55
N LYS A 108 -11.09 0.27 -6.47
CA LYS A 108 -11.84 -0.28 -5.33
C LYS A 108 -11.56 -1.78 -5.12
N ARG A 109 -11.62 -2.58 -6.18
CA ARG A 109 -11.39 -4.02 -6.12
C ARG A 109 -9.93 -4.36 -5.79
N ALA A 110 -8.98 -3.77 -6.50
CA ALA A 110 -7.55 -3.93 -6.24
C ALA A 110 -7.20 -3.49 -4.82
N GLY A 111 -7.74 -2.36 -4.37
CA GLY A 111 -7.56 -1.88 -2.99
C GLY A 111 -8.03 -2.91 -1.97
N ALA A 112 -9.25 -3.44 -2.13
CA ALA A 112 -9.79 -4.46 -1.24
C ALA A 112 -8.95 -5.75 -1.19
N VAL A 113 -8.43 -6.21 -2.34
CA VAL A 113 -7.57 -7.41 -2.40
C VAL A 113 -6.18 -7.14 -1.80
N LEU A 114 -5.62 -5.95 -2.04
CA LEU A 114 -4.27 -5.61 -1.60
C LEU A 114 -4.22 -5.27 -0.10
N SER A 115 -5.28 -4.71 0.47
CA SER A 115 -5.37 -4.35 1.90
C SER A 115 -5.83 -5.50 2.80
N GLY A 116 -6.39 -6.57 2.25
CA GLY A 116 -6.89 -7.72 3.00
C GLY A 116 -5.87 -8.86 3.15
N SER A 117 -6.19 -9.84 3.99
CA SER A 117 -5.50 -11.13 3.96
C SER A 117 -5.86 -11.84 2.65
N ARG A 118 -4.84 -12.08 1.81
CA ARG A 118 -5.00 -12.75 0.51
C ARG A 118 -4.25 -14.08 0.49
N ASP A 119 -4.84 -15.06 -0.17
CA ASP A 119 -4.14 -16.29 -0.52
C ASP A 119 -3.02 -15.94 -1.51
N THR A 120 -1.78 -16.21 -1.09
CA THR A 120 -0.58 -15.83 -1.85
C THR A 120 -0.43 -16.61 -3.14
N ILE A 121 -0.81 -17.90 -3.14
CA ILE A 121 -0.74 -18.76 -4.32
C ILE A 121 -1.81 -18.33 -5.32
N ARG A 122 -3.04 -18.11 -4.85
CA ARG A 122 -4.13 -17.63 -5.72
C ARG A 122 -3.83 -16.26 -6.30
N TRP A 123 -3.25 -15.36 -5.52
CA TRP A 123 -2.83 -14.04 -6.00
C TRP A 123 -1.72 -14.14 -7.05
N ARG A 124 -0.70 -14.97 -6.81
CA ARG A 124 0.38 -15.21 -7.79
C ARG A 124 -0.18 -15.80 -9.10
N ASN A 125 -1.03 -16.82 -9.02
CA ASN A 125 -1.65 -17.41 -10.20
C ASN A 125 -2.51 -16.40 -10.98
N ALA A 126 -3.12 -15.44 -10.29
CA ALA A 126 -3.86 -14.36 -10.92
C ALA A 126 -2.94 -13.38 -11.67
N LEU A 127 -1.79 -13.05 -11.09
CA LEU A 127 -0.76 -12.23 -11.75
C LEU A 127 -0.18 -12.96 -12.98
N ASP A 128 0.18 -14.24 -12.82
CA ASP A 128 0.77 -15.04 -13.90
C ASP A 128 -0.19 -15.17 -15.09
N ALA A 129 -1.50 -15.31 -14.84
CA ALA A 129 -2.51 -15.35 -15.90
C ALA A 129 -2.61 -14.02 -16.67
N VAL A 130 -2.47 -12.89 -15.97
CA VAL A 130 -2.45 -11.57 -16.61
C VAL A 130 -1.19 -11.39 -17.44
N ASP A 131 -0.04 -11.77 -16.90
CA ASP A 131 1.25 -11.65 -17.60
C ASP A 131 1.29 -12.56 -18.84
N ALA A 132 0.75 -13.77 -18.77
CA ALA A 132 0.66 -14.68 -19.92
C ALA A 132 -0.27 -14.16 -21.02
N VAL A 133 -1.37 -13.49 -20.68
CA VAL A 133 -2.25 -12.85 -21.66
C VAL A 133 -1.61 -11.61 -22.26
N ALA A 134 -1.00 -10.76 -21.43
CA ALA A 134 -0.38 -9.51 -21.87
C ALA A 134 0.85 -9.73 -22.76
N SER A 135 1.63 -10.79 -22.51
CA SER A 135 2.76 -11.21 -23.34
C SER A 135 2.36 -11.94 -24.62
N GLY A 136 1.13 -12.45 -24.69
CA GLY A 136 0.66 -13.29 -25.79
C GLY A 136 1.07 -14.77 -25.67
N ASP A 137 1.66 -15.17 -24.54
CA ASP A 137 2.05 -16.56 -24.26
C ASP A 137 0.84 -17.50 -24.10
N PHE A 138 -0.34 -16.94 -23.83
CA PHE A 138 -1.58 -17.71 -23.75
C PHE A 138 -2.60 -17.29 -24.83
N VAL A 139 -2.98 -18.25 -25.68
CA VAL A 139 -3.94 -18.03 -26.77
C VAL A 139 -5.36 -18.28 -26.29
N LEU A 140 -6.17 -17.22 -26.27
CA LEU A 140 -7.60 -17.29 -25.99
C LEU A 140 -8.40 -17.61 -27.28
N PRO A 141 -9.57 -18.25 -27.15
CA PRO A 141 -10.52 -18.36 -28.24
C PRO A 141 -10.86 -16.97 -28.81
N PRO A 142 -10.90 -16.78 -30.14
CA PRO A 142 -11.12 -15.47 -30.76
C PRO A 142 -12.38 -14.76 -30.28
N ALA A 143 -13.42 -15.53 -29.95
CA ALA A 143 -14.66 -15.00 -29.41
C ALA A 143 -14.46 -14.30 -28.05
N CYS A 144 -13.59 -14.81 -27.18
CA CYS A 144 -13.34 -14.21 -25.86
C CYS A 144 -12.47 -12.94 -25.91
N LEU A 145 -11.72 -12.72 -27.00
CA LEU A 145 -10.73 -11.64 -27.09
C LEU A 145 -11.35 -10.24 -27.00
N ARG A 146 -12.62 -10.09 -27.38
CA ARG A 146 -13.34 -8.80 -27.39
C ARG A 146 -14.15 -8.52 -26.14
N ALA A 147 -14.21 -9.46 -25.21
CA ALA A 147 -14.99 -9.28 -24.00
C ALA A 147 -14.45 -8.10 -23.19
N THR A 148 -15.35 -7.29 -22.62
CA THR A 148 -15.06 -6.21 -21.68
C THR A 148 -15.79 -6.41 -20.35
N VAL A 149 -16.71 -7.38 -20.28
CA VAL A 149 -17.51 -7.67 -19.09
C VAL A 149 -17.46 -9.15 -18.78
N VAL A 150 -17.40 -9.46 -17.48
CA VAL A 150 -17.46 -10.83 -16.94
C VAL A 150 -18.59 -10.93 -15.91
N VAL A 151 -19.57 -11.77 -16.19
CA VAL A 151 -20.74 -12.02 -15.32
C VAL A 151 -20.91 -13.50 -14.99
N PRO A 152 -21.37 -13.85 -13.79
CA PRO A 152 -21.72 -15.23 -13.47
C PRO A 152 -22.99 -15.67 -14.21
N LEU A 153 -23.10 -16.98 -14.47
CA LEU A 153 -24.33 -17.60 -14.93
C LEU A 153 -25.40 -17.65 -13.82
N PRO A 154 -26.71 -17.64 -14.18
CA PRO A 154 -27.26 -17.58 -15.53
C PRO A 154 -27.24 -16.16 -16.10
N ALA A 155 -26.79 -16.01 -17.34
CA ALA A 155 -26.64 -14.73 -18.03
C ALA A 155 -27.89 -14.34 -18.84
N THR A 156 -29.09 -14.64 -18.33
CA THR A 156 -30.39 -14.37 -18.99
C THR A 156 -30.61 -12.90 -19.39
N GLN A 157 -29.73 -12.00 -18.97
CA GLN A 157 -29.76 -10.56 -19.25
C GLN A 157 -28.66 -10.08 -20.21
N TRP A 158 -27.91 -10.99 -20.87
CA TRP A 158 -26.78 -10.61 -21.74
C TRP A 158 -26.92 -11.13 -23.18
N PRO A 159 -27.76 -10.48 -24.03
CA PRO A 159 -27.91 -10.83 -25.44
C PRO A 159 -26.65 -10.58 -26.31
N GLY A 160 -25.52 -10.19 -25.71
CA GLY A 160 -24.22 -9.97 -26.35
C GLY A 160 -23.09 -10.85 -25.79
N ALA A 161 -23.41 -12.04 -25.28
CA ALA A 161 -22.42 -13.01 -24.82
C ALA A 161 -21.50 -13.43 -25.98
N GLN A 162 -20.20 -13.14 -25.83
CA GLN A 162 -19.17 -13.49 -26.80
C GLN A 162 -18.65 -14.91 -26.57
N CYS A 163 -18.44 -15.29 -25.31
CA CYS A 163 -18.09 -16.65 -24.96
C CYS A 163 -18.53 -17.02 -23.54
N VAL A 164 -18.59 -18.33 -23.29
CA VAL A 164 -18.88 -18.89 -21.96
C VAL A 164 -17.70 -19.75 -21.56
N VAL A 165 -17.09 -19.44 -20.42
CA VAL A 165 -16.03 -20.26 -19.84
C VAL A 165 -16.47 -20.64 -18.44
N ARG A 166 -16.73 -21.94 -18.24
CA ARG A 166 -17.22 -22.49 -16.97
C ARG A 166 -18.56 -21.82 -16.56
N ASP A 167 -18.61 -21.29 -15.36
CA ASP A 167 -19.72 -20.59 -14.72
C ASP A 167 -19.79 -19.09 -15.07
N LEU A 168 -18.96 -18.61 -16.02
CA LEU A 168 -18.86 -17.20 -16.39
C LEU A 168 -19.20 -16.96 -17.86
N VAL A 169 -19.89 -15.85 -18.09
CA VAL A 169 -20.17 -15.30 -19.42
C VAL A 169 -19.33 -14.05 -19.64
N PHE A 170 -18.74 -14.00 -20.81
CA PHE A 170 -17.87 -12.93 -21.27
C PHE A 170 -18.57 -12.20 -22.39
N ALA A 171 -18.84 -10.91 -22.20
CA ALA A 171 -19.62 -10.08 -23.11
C ALA A 171 -18.89 -8.78 -23.45
N GLU A 172 -19.28 -8.15 -24.54
CA GLU A 172 -18.82 -6.81 -24.95
C GLU A 172 -19.83 -5.74 -24.49
N GLY A 173 -19.33 -4.57 -24.09
CA GLY A 173 -20.13 -3.42 -23.69
C GLY A 173 -20.06 -3.09 -22.19
N THR A 174 -21.09 -2.40 -21.70
CA THR A 174 -21.31 -2.10 -20.28
C THR A 174 -22.60 -2.77 -19.82
N PRO A 175 -22.72 -3.18 -18.55
CA PRO A 175 -24.00 -3.64 -18.01
C PRO A 175 -25.06 -2.55 -18.27
N LEU A 176 -26.19 -2.96 -18.85
CA LEU A 176 -27.37 -2.11 -19.01
C LEU A 176 -27.94 -1.70 -17.65
#